data_AF-A0A920NF35-F1
#
_entry.id   AF-A0A920NF35-F1
#
_cell.length_a   1.000
_cell.length_b   1.000
_cell.length_c   1.000
_cell.angle_alpha   90.00
_cell.angle_beta   90.00
_cell.angle_gamma   90.00
#
_symmetry.space_group_name_H-M   'P 1'
#
loop_
_entity.id
_entity.type
_entity.pdbx_description
1 polymer ?
#
loop_
_entity_poly.entity_id
_entity_poly.type
_entity_poly.pdbx_seq_one_letter_code
_entity_poly.pdbx_strand_id
1 'polypeptide(L)'
;MQKIYLGAANMAGLGVGLTPSGDDFLMGGFICLWAIFDQKDAARWSRKIAEAASSRTNMLSGAMLQESANGYASEHWHVLVDVLCKENVTDVTRACMDILSLGHTSGADALAGFLFSIDCLSDHMSLA
;
A
#
# COMPACT_ATOMS: atom_id res chain seq x y z
N MET A 1 -16.60 -6.95 1.10
CA MET A 1 -16.84 -5.57 1.60
C MET A 1 -16.61 -5.45 3.10
N GLN A 2 -17.57 -5.84 3.96
CA GLN A 2 -17.43 -5.67 5.42
C GLN A 2 -16.19 -6.37 6.01
N LYS A 3 -15.82 -7.54 5.48
CA LYS A 3 -14.60 -8.27 5.86
C LYS A 3 -13.30 -7.50 5.55
N ILE A 4 -13.25 -6.74 4.45
CA ILE A 4 -12.05 -5.97 4.05
C ILE A 4 -11.82 -4.84 5.04
N TYR A 5 -12.87 -4.08 5.35
CA TYR A 5 -12.76 -2.95 6.28
C TYR A 5 -12.46 -3.41 7.71
N LEU A 6 -13.05 -4.53 8.15
CA LEU A 6 -12.71 -5.13 9.44
C LEU A 6 -11.25 -5.63 9.48
N GLY A 7 -10.78 -6.25 8.39
CA GLY A 7 -9.38 -6.65 8.25
C GLY A 7 -8.45 -5.45 8.36
N ALA A 8 -8.71 -4.37 7.63
CA ALA A 8 -7.91 -3.15 7.69
C ALA A 8 -7.91 -2.50 9.08
N ALA A 9 -9.08 -2.42 9.72
CA ALA A 9 -9.20 -1.94 11.09
C ALA A 9 -8.39 -2.78 12.09
N ASN A 10 -8.30 -4.10 11.86
CA ASN A 10 -7.51 -5.00 12.69
C ASN A 10 -6.01 -4.91 12.39
N MET A 11 -5.61 -4.54 11.17
CA MET A 11 -4.21 -4.33 10.79
C MET A 11 -3.66 -3.01 11.32
N ALA A 12 -4.50 -1.97 11.40
CA ALA A 12 -4.09 -0.65 11.83
C ALA A 12 -3.45 -0.68 13.23
N GLY A 13 -2.25 -0.11 13.35
CA GLY A 13 -1.50 -0.05 14.60
C GLY A 13 -0.83 -1.37 15.04
N LEU A 14 -0.92 -2.45 14.25
CA LEU A 14 -0.21 -3.70 14.56
C LEU A 14 1.27 -3.58 14.25
N GLY A 15 2.12 -3.86 15.25
CA GLY A 15 3.58 -3.80 15.12
C GLY A 15 4.19 -2.78 16.09
N VAL A 16 5.52 -2.69 16.09
CA VAL A 16 6.27 -1.75 16.94
C VAL A 16 6.81 -0.59 16.11
N GLY A 17 7.01 0.57 16.74
CA GLY A 17 7.66 1.73 16.11
C GLY A 17 6.72 2.88 15.75
N LEU A 18 7.26 3.86 15.04
CA LEU A 18 6.54 5.08 14.62
C LEU A 18 5.55 4.80 13.48
N THR A 19 5.93 3.90 12.58
CA THR A 19 5.06 3.28 11.58
C THR A 19 4.95 1.79 11.91
N PRO A 20 3.87 1.36 12.58
CA PRO A 20 3.63 -0.06 12.82
C PRO A 20 3.53 -0.82 11.50
N SER A 21 4.08 -2.04 11.45
CA SER A 21 4.13 -2.89 10.24
C SER A 21 2.77 -3.05 9.55
N GLY A 22 1.68 -3.12 10.32
CA GLY A 22 0.33 -3.21 9.76
C GLY A 22 -0.12 -1.95 9.03
N ASP A 23 0.35 -0.77 9.46
CA ASP A 23 0.07 0.50 8.77
C ASP A 23 0.90 0.62 7.48
N ASP A 24 2.17 0.21 7.53
CA ASP A 24 3.05 0.14 6.35
C ASP A 24 2.46 -0.82 5.30
N PHE A 25 2.01 -2.01 5.72
CA PHE A 25 1.33 -2.98 4.86
C PHE A 25 0.08 -2.39 4.20
N LEU A 26 -0.77 -1.69 4.96
CA LEU A 26 -1.96 -1.03 4.40
C LEU A 26 -1.60 0.07 3.39
N MET A 27 -0.55 0.87 3.67
CA MET A 27 -0.04 1.88 2.74
C MET A 27 0.37 1.24 1.41
N GLY A 28 1.12 0.13 1.45
CA GLY A 28 1.49 -0.62 0.26
C GLY A 28 0.27 -1.08 -0.56
N GLY A 29 -0.78 -1.53 0.12
CA GLY A 29 -2.05 -1.88 -0.52
C GLY A 29 -2.72 -0.70 -1.23
N PHE A 30 -2.72 0.50 -0.63
CA PHE A 30 -3.27 1.69 -1.28
C PHE A 30 -2.51 2.05 -2.56
N ILE A 31 -1.17 1.96 -2.53
CA ILE A 31 -0.33 2.22 -3.70
C ILE A 31 -0.67 1.24 -4.83
N CYS A 32 -0.89 -0.03 -4.51
CA CYS A 32 -1.34 -1.03 -5.47
C CYS A 32 -2.71 -0.69 -6.08
N LEU A 33 -3.68 -0.28 -5.26
CA LEU A 33 -5.00 0.14 -5.76
C LEU A 33 -4.88 1.32 -6.74
N TRP A 34 -4.03 2.31 -6.43
CA TRP A 34 -3.78 3.46 -7.30
C TRP A 34 -2.98 3.13 -8.56
N ALA A 35 -2.18 2.07 -8.54
CA ALA A 35 -1.45 1.60 -9.72
C ALA A 35 -2.32 0.82 -10.71
N ILE A 36 -3.37 0.14 -10.23
CA ILE A 36 -4.16 -0.82 -11.02
C ILE A 36 -5.52 -0.25 -11.46
N PHE A 37 -6.23 0.43 -10.56
CA PHE A 37 -7.59 0.91 -10.85
C PHE A 37 -7.57 2.32 -11.46
N ASP A 38 -8.65 2.68 -12.16
CA ASP A 38 -8.86 4.07 -12.52
C ASP A 38 -9.00 4.95 -11.26
N GLN A 39 -8.72 6.25 -11.40
CA GLN A 39 -8.67 7.19 -10.28
C GLN A 39 -9.94 7.21 -9.43
N LYS A 40 -11.12 7.00 -10.02
CA LYS A 40 -12.39 7.05 -9.29
C LYS A 40 -12.54 5.83 -8.39
N ASP A 41 -12.26 4.65 -8.91
CA ASP A 41 -12.36 3.41 -8.14
C ASP A 41 -11.22 3.28 -7.12
N ALA A 42 -9.97 3.59 -7.49
CA ALA A 42 -8.85 3.64 -6.55
C ALA A 42 -9.17 4.53 -5.34
N ALA A 43 -9.61 5.77 -5.59
CA ALA A 43 -9.93 6.70 -4.52
C ALA A 43 -11.16 6.28 -3.70
N ARG A 44 -12.16 5.65 -4.32
CA ARG A 44 -13.34 5.11 -3.61
C ARG A 44 -12.95 3.99 -2.65
N TRP A 45 -12.10 3.06 -3.10
CA TRP A 45 -11.69 1.91 -2.30
C TRP A 45 -10.74 2.31 -1.18
N SER A 46 -9.67 3.04 -1.52
CA SER A 46 -8.65 3.45 -0.56
C SER A 46 -9.24 4.31 0.56
N ARG A 47 -10.12 5.29 0.25
CA ARG A 47 -10.76 6.11 1.28
C ARG A 47 -11.60 5.29 2.27
N LYS A 48 -12.40 4.34 1.79
CA LYS A 48 -13.22 3.49 2.67
C LYS A 48 -12.38 2.61 3.59
N ILE A 49 -11.23 2.15 3.10
CA ILE A 49 -10.29 1.37 3.91
C ILE A 49 -9.61 2.27 4.94
N ALA A 50 -9.13 3.46 4.54
CA ALA A 50 -8.52 4.43 5.45
C ALA A 50 -9.49 4.97 6.51
N GLU A 51 -10.77 5.15 6.20
CA GLU A 51 -11.82 5.50 7.17
C GLU A 51 -11.91 4.46 8.31
N ALA A 52 -11.74 3.17 7.99
CA ALA A 52 -11.78 2.09 8.98
C ALA A 52 -10.47 1.96 9.78
N ALA A 53 -9.34 2.36 9.22
CA ALA A 53 -8.00 2.12 9.77
C ALA A 53 -7.38 3.33 10.49
N SER A 54 -7.48 4.54 9.92
CA SER A 54 -6.66 5.70 10.32
C SER A 54 -6.85 6.16 11.77
N SER A 55 -8.03 5.94 12.36
CA SER A 55 -8.32 6.28 13.76
C SER A 55 -7.87 5.22 14.77
N ARG A 56 -7.34 4.08 14.31
CA ARG A 56 -6.95 2.93 15.13
C ARG A 56 -5.44 2.76 15.29
N THR A 57 -4.67 3.67 14.73
CA THR A 57 -3.21 3.75 14.88
C THR A 57 -2.81 5.10 15.49
N ASN A 58 -1.50 5.34 15.63
CA ASN A 58 -0.97 6.62 16.09
C ASN A 58 -1.21 7.75 15.06
N MET A 59 -1.09 9.00 15.50
CA MET A 59 -1.34 10.19 14.66
C MET A 59 -0.50 10.23 13.38
N LEU A 60 0.77 9.84 13.44
CA LEU A 60 1.67 9.84 12.29
C LEU A 60 1.21 8.84 11.22
N SER A 61 0.97 7.59 11.63
CA SER A 61 0.52 6.53 10.74
C SER A 61 -0.89 6.77 10.23
N GLY A 62 -1.77 7.35 11.06
CA GLY A 62 -3.12 7.74 10.65
C GLY A 62 -3.11 8.78 9.53
N ALA A 63 -2.24 9.80 9.62
CA ALA A 63 -2.05 10.77 8.56
C ALA A 63 -1.47 10.14 7.29
N MET A 64 -0.45 9.28 7.42
CA MET A 64 0.12 8.53 6.30
C MET A 64 -0.94 7.72 5.55
N LEU A 65 -1.78 6.97 6.26
CA LEU A 65 -2.87 6.18 5.65
C LEU A 65 -3.88 7.06 4.91
N GLN A 66 -4.19 8.25 5.44
CA GLN A 66 -5.11 9.19 4.78
C GLN A 66 -4.52 9.77 3.49
N GLU A 67 -3.25 10.18 3.52
CA GLU A 67 -2.58 10.74 2.34
C GLU A 67 -2.38 9.68 1.25
N SER A 68 -1.95 8.47 1.61
CA SER A 68 -1.85 7.38 0.64
C SER A 68 -3.20 6.94 0.10
N ALA A 69 -4.27 7.03 0.90
CA ALA A 69 -5.62 6.82 0.38
C ALA A 69 -6.07 7.89 -0.63
N ASN A 70 -5.52 9.09 -0.56
CA ASN A 70 -5.72 10.17 -1.53
C ASN A 70 -4.81 10.08 -2.75
N GLY A 71 -3.92 9.07 -2.81
CA GLY A 71 -3.05 8.82 -3.96
C GLY A 71 -1.65 9.42 -3.83
N TYR A 72 -1.27 9.90 -2.64
CA TYR A 72 0.08 10.39 -2.39
C TYR A 72 1.01 9.25 -1.98
N ALA A 73 2.19 9.20 -2.60
CA ALA A 73 3.25 8.27 -2.25
C ALA A 73 4.62 8.97 -2.35
N SER A 74 5.64 8.42 -1.71
CA SER A 74 7.00 8.93 -1.89
C SER A 74 7.52 8.65 -3.30
N GLU A 75 8.50 9.42 -3.75
CA GLU A 75 9.15 9.26 -5.07
C GLU A 75 9.55 7.81 -5.40
N HIS A 76 10.10 7.06 -4.44
CA HIS A 76 10.47 5.65 -4.62
C HIS A 76 9.34 4.77 -5.16
N TRP A 77 8.09 5.04 -4.75
CA TRP A 77 6.92 4.31 -5.21
C TRP A 77 6.50 4.71 -6.62
N HIS A 78 6.62 6.00 -6.98
CA HIS A 78 6.43 6.45 -8.35
C HIS A 78 7.44 5.79 -9.29
N VAL A 79 8.71 5.73 -8.89
CA VAL A 79 9.76 5.04 -9.64
C VAL A 79 9.40 3.57 -9.83
N LEU A 80 9.01 2.86 -8.77
CA LEU A 80 8.62 1.45 -8.86
C LEU A 80 7.45 1.23 -9.84
N VAL A 81 6.37 2.01 -9.73
CA VAL A 81 5.20 1.89 -10.62
C VAL A 81 5.57 2.20 -12.08
N ASP A 82 6.40 3.22 -12.30
CA ASP A 82 6.85 3.60 -13.65
C ASP A 82 7.72 2.51 -14.32
N VAL A 83 8.58 1.83 -13.55
CA VAL A 83 9.44 0.77 -14.12
C VAL A 83 8.66 -0.55 -14.31
N LEU A 84 7.63 -0.81 -13.51
CA LEU A 84 6.72 -1.94 -13.73
C LEU A 84 6.02 -1.83 -15.09
N CYS A 85 5.60 -0.63 -15.49
CA CYS A 85 5.00 -0.37 -16.81
C CYS A 85 5.96 -0.56 -18.01
N LYS A 86 7.28 -0.64 -17.76
CA LYS A 86 8.32 -0.78 -18.80
C LYS A 86 8.84 -2.21 -18.93
N GLU A 87 8.37 -3.13 -18.11
CA GLU A 87 8.72 -4.57 -18.12
C GLU A 87 10.24 -4.87 -18.03
N ASN A 88 11.03 -3.97 -17.44
CA ASN A 88 12.47 -4.19 -17.22
C ASN A 88 12.75 -4.73 -15.81
N VAL A 89 12.99 -6.04 -15.73
CA VAL A 89 13.26 -6.76 -14.47
C VAL A 89 14.42 -6.15 -13.66
N THR A 90 15.47 -5.66 -14.33
CA THR A 90 16.64 -5.09 -13.64
C THR A 90 16.27 -3.79 -12.92
N ASP A 91 15.46 -2.95 -13.57
CA ASP A 91 15.05 -1.66 -13.02
C ASP A 91 13.99 -1.85 -11.93
N VAL A 92 13.08 -2.82 -12.08
CA VAL A 92 12.14 -3.22 -11.03
C VAL A 92 12.89 -3.69 -9.78
N THR A 93 13.90 -4.54 -9.94
CA THR A 93 14.71 -5.04 -8.82
C THR A 93 15.39 -3.89 -8.09
N ARG A 94 15.96 -2.92 -8.82
CA ARG A 94 16.59 -1.74 -8.23
C ARG A 94 15.59 -0.90 -7.45
N ALA A 95 14.44 -0.59 -8.04
CA ALA A 95 13.39 0.20 -7.39
C ALA A 95 12.88 -0.47 -6.10
N CYS A 96 12.71 -1.79 -6.10
CA CYS A 96 12.38 -2.54 -4.88
C CYS A 96 13.48 -2.44 -3.81
N MET A 97 14.76 -2.57 -4.20
CA MET A 97 15.87 -2.43 -3.26
C MET A 97 15.95 -1.02 -2.66
N ASP A 98 15.64 0.01 -3.43
CA ASP A 98 15.58 1.39 -2.95
C ASP A 98 14.47 1.55 -1.90
N ILE A 99 13.28 0.99 -2.13
CA ILE A 99 12.20 0.98 -1.11
C ILE A 99 12.60 0.17 0.12
N LEU A 100 13.26 -0.98 -0.04
CA LEU A 100 13.75 -1.80 1.09
C LEU A 100 14.80 -1.06 1.94
N SER A 101 15.46 -0.04 1.41
CA SER A 101 16.40 0.80 2.15
C SER A 101 15.71 1.86 3.05
N LEU A 102 14.38 2.01 2.95
CA LEU A 102 13.61 2.98 3.72
C LEU A 102 13.26 2.47 5.12
N GLY A 103 13.67 3.23 6.14
CA GLY A 103 13.41 2.89 7.53
C GLY A 103 14.12 1.61 7.97
N HIS A 104 13.74 1.06 9.14
CA HIS A 104 14.28 -0.22 9.60
C HIS A 104 13.59 -1.41 8.92
N THR A 105 12.25 -1.45 8.98
CA THR A 105 11.43 -2.52 8.37
C THR A 105 10.25 -1.98 7.55
N SER A 106 9.93 -0.69 7.69
CA SER A 106 8.75 -0.06 7.06
C SER A 106 8.70 -0.25 5.54
N GLY A 107 9.82 -0.07 4.84
CA GLY A 107 9.89 -0.32 3.40
C GLY A 107 9.56 -1.76 3.01
N ALA A 108 10.01 -2.75 3.80
CA ALA A 108 9.73 -4.16 3.57
C ALA A 108 8.26 -4.52 3.86
N ASP A 109 7.71 -4.01 4.96
CA ASP A 109 6.31 -4.22 5.35
C ASP A 109 5.35 -3.61 4.31
N ALA A 110 5.68 -2.42 3.79
CA ALA A 110 4.92 -1.78 2.73
C ALA A 110 5.02 -2.52 1.39
N LEU A 111 6.23 -2.97 0.99
CA LEU A 111 6.38 -3.82 -0.19
C LEU A 111 5.58 -5.12 -0.07
N ALA A 112 5.56 -5.74 1.11
CA ALA A 112 4.75 -6.93 1.35
C ALA A 112 3.25 -6.65 1.11
N GLY A 113 2.74 -5.52 1.61
CA GLY A 113 1.35 -5.11 1.38
C GLY A 113 1.02 -4.84 -0.09
N PHE A 114 1.95 -4.20 -0.82
CA PHE A 114 1.81 -3.95 -2.24
C PHE A 114 1.75 -5.25 -3.04
N LEU A 115 2.71 -6.16 -2.82
CA LEU A 115 2.79 -7.46 -3.52
C LEU A 115 1.62 -8.38 -3.18
N PHE A 116 1.22 -8.46 -1.91
CA PHE A 116 0.04 -9.22 -1.49
C PHE A 116 -1.23 -8.73 -2.21
N SER A 117 -1.36 -7.41 -2.35
CA SER A 117 -2.50 -6.81 -3.04
C SER A 117 -2.48 -7.11 -4.54
N ILE A 118 -1.30 -7.13 -5.18
CA ILE A 118 -1.16 -7.57 -6.57
C ILE A 118 -1.65 -9.02 -6.72
N ASP A 119 -1.13 -9.92 -5.90
CA ASP A 119 -1.45 -11.36 -5.94
C ASP A 119 -2.96 -11.62 -5.79
N CYS A 120 -3.57 -10.99 -4.78
CA CYS A 120 -5.02 -11.08 -4.54
C CYS A 120 -5.86 -10.51 -5.69
N LEU A 121 -5.38 -9.48 -6.40
CA LEU A 121 -6.10 -8.88 -7.52
C LEU A 121 -5.87 -9.63 -8.82
N SER A 122 -4.68 -10.20 -9.04
CA SER A 122 -4.38 -11.01 -10.23
C SER A 122 -5.23 -12.28 -10.28
N ASP A 123 -5.42 -12.95 -9.15
CA ASP A 123 -6.27 -14.16 -9.02
C ASP A 123 -7.75 -13.90 -9.35
N HIS A 124 -8.16 -12.63 -9.34
CA HIS A 124 -9.53 -12.21 -9.64
C HIS A 124 -9.68 -11.49 -10.99
N MET A 125 -8.59 -11.03 -11.62
CA MET A 125 -8.61 -10.43 -12.96
C MET A 125 -8.47 -11.47 -14.09
N SER A 126 -7.93 -12.66 -13.83
CA SER A 126 -7.88 -13.77 -14.81
C SER A 126 -9.25 -14.41 -15.11
N LEU A 127 -10.35 -13.83 -14.61
CA LEU A 127 -11.73 -14.29 -14.79
C LEU A 127 -12.64 -13.25 -15.48
N ALA A 128 -12.08 -12.16 -16.03
CA ALA A 128 -12.77 -11.17 -16.84
C ALA A 128 -12.19 -11.11 -18.26
#